data_AF-A0A382IUH8-F1
#
_entry.id   AF-A0A382IUH8-F1
#
_cell.length_a   1.000
_cell.length_b   1.000
_cell.length_c   1.000
_cell.angle_alpha   90.00
_cell.angle_beta   90.00
_cell.angle_gamma   90.00
#
_symmetry.space_group_name_H-M   'P 1'
#
loop_
_entity.id
_entity.type
_entity.pdbx_description
1 polymer ?
#
loop_
_entity_poly.entity_id
_entity_poly.type
_entity_poly.pdbx_seq_one_letter_code
_entity_poly.pdbx_strand_id
1 'polypeptide(L)'
;MSRKTGLVWHELYMWHNTGNYAGVMPPGLAVQPYEHSENPETKRRFKNLLDVAGLTEQLVAVSPRAATEAEILMLHEPAYLEQVQALNETGGEAGTGTPMGVGSYD
;
A
#
# COMPACT_ATOMS: atom_id res chain seq x y z
N MET A 1 17.86 -24.18 -18.90
CA MET A 1 17.41 -22.77 -18.93
C MET A 1 17.50 -22.22 -17.51
N SER A 2 18.14 -21.07 -17.31
CA SER A 2 18.04 -20.36 -16.02
C SER A 2 16.62 -19.81 -15.88
N ARG A 3 15.97 -20.04 -14.73
CA ARG A 3 14.65 -19.46 -14.44
C ARG A 3 14.83 -17.98 -14.14
N LYS A 4 14.12 -17.11 -14.85
CA LYS A 4 14.07 -15.67 -14.55
C LYS A 4 12.90 -15.39 -13.62
N THR A 5 13.16 -14.73 -12.50
CA THR A 5 12.14 -14.32 -11.52
C THR A 5 12.08 -12.81 -11.49
N GLY A 6 10.89 -12.24 -11.67
CA GLY A 6 10.67 -10.79 -11.64
C GLY A 6 10.47 -10.27 -10.22
N LEU A 7 10.91 -9.04 -9.96
CA LEU A 7 10.61 -8.27 -8.74
C LEU A 7 9.97 -6.94 -9.12
N VAL A 8 8.73 -6.72 -8.68
CA VAL A 8 8.07 -5.42 -8.76
C VAL A 8 8.19 -4.75 -7.40
N TRP A 9 8.89 -3.61 -7.36
CA TRP A 9 9.09 -2.82 -6.15
C TRP A 9 9.17 -1.34 -6.52
N HIS A 10 8.56 -0.50 -5.69
CA HIS A 10 8.75 0.95 -5.71
C HIS A 10 8.67 1.46 -4.28
N GLU A 11 9.52 2.44 -3.93
CA GLU A 11 9.56 2.94 -2.55
C GLU A 11 8.24 3.59 -2.11
N LEU A 12 7.48 4.18 -3.05
CA LEU A 12 6.16 4.76 -2.77
C LEU A 12 5.14 3.75 -2.20
N TYR A 13 5.31 2.45 -2.46
CA TYR A 13 4.45 1.44 -1.85
C TYR A 13 4.52 1.48 -0.32
N MET A 14 5.67 1.91 0.23
CA MET A 14 5.91 2.03 1.66
C MET A 14 5.47 3.39 2.22
N TRP A 15 4.90 4.27 1.40
CA TRP A 15 4.48 5.61 1.78
C TRP A 15 2.97 5.74 1.94
N HIS A 16 2.20 4.72 1.52
CA HIS A 16 0.80 4.58 1.88
C HIS A 16 0.64 4.64 3.41
N ASN A 17 -0.19 5.57 3.88
CA ASN A 17 -0.34 5.87 5.29
C ASN A 17 -1.70 5.37 5.79
N THR A 18 -1.68 4.40 6.69
CA THR A 18 -2.87 3.79 7.32
C THR A 18 -3.30 4.48 8.62
N GLY A 19 -2.74 5.65 8.93
CA GLY A 19 -3.03 6.41 10.14
C GLY A 19 -2.47 5.79 11.42
N ASN A 20 -2.98 6.27 12.55
CA ASN A 20 -2.50 5.99 13.91
C ASN A 20 -3.37 5.00 14.68
N TYR A 21 -3.92 4.02 13.97
CA TYR A 21 -4.62 2.88 14.55
C TYR A 21 -3.73 2.11 15.54
N ALA A 22 -4.33 1.38 16.47
CA ALA A 22 -3.61 0.42 17.31
C ALA A 22 -3.91 -1.01 16.84
N GLY A 23 -3.02 -1.56 16.01
CA GLY A 23 -3.27 -2.81 15.30
C GLY A 23 -4.34 -2.62 14.23
N VAL A 24 -5.56 -3.09 14.48
CA VAL A 24 -6.73 -2.90 13.59
C VAL A 24 -7.79 -1.98 14.20
N MET A 25 -7.55 -1.49 15.42
CA MET A 25 -8.53 -0.69 16.14
C MET A 25 -8.32 0.80 15.89
N PRO A 26 -9.36 1.56 15.53
CA PRO A 26 -9.24 3.01 15.37
C PRO A 26 -8.94 3.66 16.72
N PRO A 27 -8.16 4.76 16.74
CA PRO A 27 -7.83 5.47 17.97
C PRO A 27 -9.07 6.14 18.59
N GLY A 28 -9.05 6.32 19.92
CA GLY A 28 -10.13 7.00 20.65
C GLY A 28 -9.86 7.08 22.15
N LEU A 29 -10.85 7.52 22.94
CA LEU A 29 -10.69 7.69 24.39
C LEU A 29 -10.35 6.39 25.15
N ALA A 30 -10.66 5.23 24.55
CA ALA A 30 -10.37 3.91 25.10
C ALA A 30 -9.24 3.16 24.36
N VAL A 31 -8.75 3.71 23.24
CA VAL A 31 -7.72 3.07 22.39
C VAL A 31 -6.63 4.10 22.15
N GLN A 32 -5.50 3.94 22.86
CA GLN A 32 -4.34 4.80 22.68
C GLN A 32 -3.85 4.71 21.22
N PRO A 33 -3.63 5.85 20.54
CA PRO A 33 -3.05 5.84 19.20
C PRO A 33 -1.71 5.11 19.14
N TYR A 34 -1.48 4.33 18.09
CA TYR A 34 -0.24 3.59 17.88
C TYR A 34 0.02 3.39 16.39
N GLU A 35 0.44 2.18 16.00
CA GLU A 35 0.73 1.77 14.64
C GLU A 35 -0.31 0.74 14.14
N HIS A 36 -0.77 0.97 12.91
CA HIS A 36 -1.66 0.03 12.22
C HIS A 36 -0.92 -1.28 11.87
N SER A 37 -1.64 -2.39 11.84
CA SER A 37 -1.09 -3.71 11.51
C SER A 37 -0.52 -3.79 10.08
N GLU A 38 -1.11 -3.06 9.14
CA GLU A 38 -0.64 -2.94 7.74
C GLU A 38 0.44 -1.85 7.52
N ASN A 39 1.15 -1.43 8.57
CA ASN A 39 2.23 -0.45 8.45
C ASN A 39 3.32 -0.87 7.41
N PRO A 40 4.02 0.11 6.83
CA PRO A 40 5.00 -0.15 5.78
C PRO A 40 6.22 -0.96 6.23
N GLU A 41 6.58 -0.93 7.52
CA GLU A 41 7.80 -1.59 8.02
C GLU A 41 7.76 -3.11 7.81
N THR A 42 6.57 -3.72 7.85
CA THR A 42 6.40 -5.15 7.56
C THR A 42 6.90 -5.53 6.17
N LYS A 43 6.62 -4.71 5.15
CA LYS A 43 7.05 -4.94 3.75
C LYS A 43 8.45 -4.38 3.49
N ARG A 44 8.80 -3.23 4.08
CA ARG A 44 10.15 -2.64 3.94
C ARG A 44 11.22 -3.57 4.51
N ARG A 45 10.99 -4.19 5.67
CA ARG A 45 11.92 -5.18 6.25
C ARG A 45 12.08 -6.41 5.36
N PHE A 46 11.03 -6.85 4.68
CA PHE A 46 11.12 -7.92 3.70
C PHE A 46 12.01 -7.52 2.51
N LYS A 47 11.80 -6.34 1.92
CA LYS A 47 12.67 -5.83 0.86
C LYS A 47 14.12 -5.67 1.32
N ASN A 48 14.35 -5.10 2.49
CA ASN A 48 15.69 -4.95 3.07
C ASN A 48 16.38 -6.31 3.26
N LEU A 49 15.63 -7.35 3.66
CA LEU A 49 16.17 -8.70 3.76
C LEU A 49 16.62 -9.24 2.40
N LEU A 50 15.85 -9.01 1.33
CA LEU A 50 16.26 -9.39 -0.03
C LEU A 50 17.55 -8.69 -0.45
N ASP A 51 17.70 -7.41 -0.09
CA ASP A 51 18.87 -6.61 -0.43
C ASP A 51 20.12 -7.10 0.31
N VAL A 52 20.06 -7.22 1.65
CA VAL A 52 21.22 -7.66 2.44
C VAL A 52 21.60 -9.12 2.21
N ALA A 53 20.67 -9.95 1.76
CA ALA A 53 20.93 -11.34 1.36
C ALA A 53 21.50 -11.47 -0.07
N GLY A 54 21.62 -10.36 -0.83
CA GLY A 54 22.06 -10.38 -2.23
C GLY A 54 21.06 -11.04 -3.18
N LEU A 55 19.80 -11.21 -2.77
CA LEU A 55 18.76 -11.83 -3.59
C LEU A 55 18.20 -10.84 -4.62
N THR A 56 18.09 -9.55 -4.27
CA THR A 56 17.58 -8.53 -5.20
C THR A 56 18.37 -8.47 -6.49
N GLU A 57 19.70 -8.61 -6.44
CA GLU A 57 20.60 -8.60 -7.60
C GLU A 57 20.41 -9.82 -8.53
N GLN A 58 19.82 -10.90 -8.02
CA GLN A 58 19.52 -12.12 -8.78
C GLN A 58 18.15 -12.06 -9.46
N LEU A 59 17.32 -11.07 -9.12
CA LEU A 59 15.97 -10.89 -9.65
C LEU A 59 15.98 -9.91 -10.83
N VAL A 60 15.03 -10.08 -11.74
CA VAL A 60 14.80 -9.12 -12.83
C VAL A 60 13.90 -8.01 -12.29
N ALA A 61 14.45 -6.81 -12.12
CA ALA A 61 13.66 -5.65 -11.74
C ALA A 61 12.59 -5.35 -12.81
N VAL A 62 11.35 -5.20 -12.37
CA VAL A 62 10.21 -4.82 -13.21
C VAL A 62 9.66 -3.50 -12.69
N SER A 63 9.86 -2.43 -13.47
CA SER A 63 9.32 -1.11 -13.14
C SER A 63 7.80 -1.14 -13.16
N PRO A 64 7.13 -0.70 -12.08
CA PRO A 64 5.68 -0.55 -12.10
C PRO A 64 5.24 0.70 -12.88
N ARG A 65 3.95 0.73 -13.19
CA ARG A 65 3.22 1.91 -13.67
C ARG A 65 1.91 2.01 -12.92
N ALA A 66 1.33 3.21 -12.85
CA ALA A 66 -0.04 3.37 -12.38
C ALA A 66 -1.00 2.50 -13.21
N ALA A 67 -1.98 1.90 -12.54
CA ALA A 67 -3.10 1.28 -13.22
C ALA A 67 -3.91 2.36 -13.93
N THR A 68 -4.36 2.08 -15.14
CA THR A 68 -5.27 2.98 -15.83
C THR A 68 -6.66 2.87 -15.22
N GLU A 69 -7.45 3.94 -15.31
CA GLU A 69 -8.85 3.92 -14.88
C GLU A 69 -9.63 2.77 -15.54
N ALA A 70 -9.44 2.55 -16.84
CA ALA A 70 -10.07 1.45 -17.56
C ALA A 70 -9.71 0.06 -16.97
N GLU A 71 -8.48 -0.11 -16.47
CA GLU A 71 -8.07 -1.36 -15.81
C GLU A 71 -8.71 -1.52 -14.44
N ILE A 72 -8.85 -0.44 -13.67
CA ILE A 72 -9.52 -0.45 -12.37
C ILE A 72 -11.01 -0.76 -12.53
N LEU A 73 -11.67 -0.13 -13.51
CA LEU A 73 -13.09 -0.30 -13.81
C LEU A 73 -13.45 -1.69 -14.37
N MET A 74 -12.47 -2.55 -14.66
CA MET A 74 -12.75 -3.96 -14.96
C MET A 74 -13.28 -4.73 -13.74
N LEU A 75 -12.99 -4.26 -12.52
CA LEU A 75 -13.35 -4.94 -11.26
C LEU A 75 -14.11 -4.04 -10.27
N HIS A 76 -14.05 -2.72 -10.44
CA HIS A 76 -14.65 -1.75 -9.52
C HIS A 76 -15.74 -0.92 -10.20
N GLU A 77 -16.78 -0.58 -9.44
CA GLU A 77 -17.82 0.35 -9.90
C GLU A 77 -17.28 1.78 -9.98
N PRO A 78 -17.66 2.58 -11.00
CA PRO A 78 -17.21 3.96 -11.14
C PRO A 78 -17.47 4.82 -9.89
N ALA A 79 -18.61 4.64 -9.24
CA ALA A 79 -18.96 5.39 -8.03
C ALA A 79 -17.99 5.12 -6.86
N TYR A 80 -17.47 3.89 -6.74
CA TYR A 80 -16.47 3.57 -5.72
C TYR A 80 -15.12 4.20 -6.06
N LEU A 81 -14.73 4.20 -7.33
CA LEU A 81 -13.50 4.86 -7.76
C LEU A 81 -13.52 6.36 -7.46
N GLU A 82 -14.62 7.05 -7.78
CA GLU A 82 -14.83 8.46 -7.46
C GLU A 82 -14.76 8.73 -5.95
N GLN A 83 -15.33 7.85 -5.12
CA GLN A 83 -15.24 7.96 -3.67
C GLN A 83 -13.79 7.88 -3.17
N VAL A 84 -13.00 6.92 -3.64
CA VAL A 84 -11.60 6.77 -3.22
C VAL A 84 -10.74 7.94 -3.71
N GLN A 85 -10.99 8.43 -4.93
CA GLN A 85 -10.34 9.64 -5.45
C GLN A 85 -10.64 10.87 -4.58
N ALA A 86 -11.88 11.06 -4.14
CA ALA A 86 -12.25 12.17 -3.26
C ALA A 86 -11.55 12.07 -1.89
N LEU A 87 -11.42 10.86 -1.34
CA LEU A 87 -10.69 10.61 -0.09
C LEU A 87 -9.18 10.83 -0.24
N ASN A 88 -8.63 10.85 -1.45
CA ASN A 88 -7.19 11.03 -1.66
C ASN A 88 -6.68 12.38 -1.13
N GLU A 89 -7.52 13.41 -1.13
CA GLU A 89 -7.16 14.76 -0.70
C GLU A 89 -7.18 14.92 0.84
N THR A 90 -8.01 14.13 1.53
CA THR A 90 -8.25 14.30 2.97
C THR A 90 -7.77 13.11 3.81
N GLY A 91 -7.53 11.97 3.17
CA GLY A 91 -7.58 10.67 3.83
C GLY A 91 -9.00 10.35 4.34
N GLY A 92 -9.11 9.27 5.11
CA GLY A 92 -10.36 8.83 5.72
C GLY A 92 -10.49 7.32 5.65
N GLU A 93 -11.73 6.87 5.46
CA GLU A 93 -12.10 5.46 5.50
C GLU A 93 -12.67 5.05 4.13
N ALA A 94 -11.93 4.22 3.38
CA ALA A 94 -12.36 3.75 2.05
C ALA A 94 -13.41 2.64 2.11
N GLY A 95 -13.62 2.05 3.29
CA GLY A 95 -14.52 0.95 3.58
C GLY A 95 -14.28 0.46 5.00
N THR A 96 -15.09 -0.45 5.53
CA THR A 96 -14.99 -0.87 6.94
C THR A 96 -13.60 -1.42 7.29
N GLY A 97 -12.87 -0.70 8.15
CA GLY A 97 -11.52 -1.07 8.59
C GLY A 97 -10.45 -0.84 7.52
N THR A 98 -10.68 0.09 6.59
CA THR A 98 -9.76 0.41 5.48
C THR A 98 -9.36 1.89 5.55
N PRO A 99 -8.54 2.27 6.54
CA PRO A 99 -8.05 3.63 6.65
C PRO A 99 -7.07 3.95 5.52
N MET A 100 -7.19 5.14 4.96
CA MET A 100 -6.29 5.68 3.95
C MET A 100 -5.88 7.11 4.28
N GLY A 101 -4.62 7.46 4.03
CA GLY A 101 -4.09 8.80 4.17
C GLY A 101 -4.16 9.58 2.86
N VAL A 102 -3.75 10.85 2.93
CA VAL A 102 -3.60 11.69 1.74
C VAL A 102 -2.62 11.06 0.74
N GLY A 103 -2.97 11.03 -0.54
CA GLY A 103 -2.14 10.44 -1.59
C GLY A 103 -2.21 8.90 -1.68
N SER A 104 -3.12 8.24 -0.96
CA SER A 104 -3.24 6.77 -0.98
C SER A 104 -3.91 6.19 -2.22
N TYR A 105 -4.57 7.03 -3.03
CA TYR A 105 -5.13 6.62 -4.31
C TYR A 105 -4.05 6.48 -5.40
N ASP A 106 -3.00 7.30 -5.33
CA ASP A 106 -1.92 7.40 -6.33
C ASP A 106 -0.78 6.41 -6.07
#